data_AF-A0A9W7GCU4-F1
#
_entry.id   AF-A0A9W7GCU4-F1
#
_cell.length_a   1.000
_cell.length_b   1.000
_cell.length_c   1.000
_cell.angle_alpha   90.00
_cell.angle_beta   90.00
_cell.angle_gamma   90.00
#
_symmetry.space_group_name_H-M   'P 1'
#
loop_
_entity.id
_entity.type
_entity.pdbx_description
1 polymer ?
#
loop_
_entity_poly.entity_id
_entity_poly.type
_entity_poly.pdbx_seq_one_letter_code
_entity_poly.pdbx_strand_id
1 'polypeptide(L)'
;MSSFTTSDASPLLAEDPPFQFDQTTFEAFVADLESNLDLDAIAGAGDRPEDKRAKVIELQIEVLENHCLDIAAGKAALGKLNAAEYGPLMDRMNLAVSCAYVRGLLRGKPETLKESGEMTREECITFLDACVAMLDLKETSDALRAEFKKAKFGTQQVVDGALKSGDGMSGMRLVHEEIVRMQTTMLECCGIQADFGVSQLGLVRTTFAGDEEVLQKLDTFVERMAKAGRDVLKFYEEGRSMGSLADKVPMQDDGTTRVVKVSHKEVDSDAPSAQKGNIEMKEREERKQMDMARQMAVMQQDILAELLSWDEEERKEQLAFCKQVRDEFVQQAMSVPPAQRAAFMTTVNPDLQRKLIMLKLWDDMVARNGGVAPEIKKTKGANPPVEKADEGDGRSIAR
;
A
#
# COMPACT_ATOMS: atom_id res chain seq x y z
N MET A 1 56.22 -2.14 42.68
CA MET A 1 56.44 -2.97 41.47
C MET A 1 55.12 -3.59 41.06
N SER A 2 54.47 -3.02 40.06
CA SER A 2 53.76 -3.69 38.96
C SER A 2 52.84 -2.66 38.31
N SER A 3 53.37 -1.99 37.30
CA SER A 3 52.65 -1.14 36.36
C SER A 3 51.91 -2.04 35.37
N PHE A 4 50.60 -1.86 35.23
CA PHE A 4 49.85 -2.37 34.09
C PHE A 4 49.33 -1.21 33.26
N THR A 5 49.95 -1.05 32.09
CA THR A 5 49.55 -0.18 30.98
C THR A 5 49.04 -1.07 29.86
N THR A 6 47.76 -0.96 29.53
CA THR A 6 47.12 -1.44 28.29
C THR A 6 45.95 -0.47 28.07
N SER A 7 46.01 0.57 27.25
CA SER A 7 46.32 0.64 25.81
C SER A 7 45.51 -0.37 25.00
N ASP A 8 44.21 -0.11 24.89
CA ASP A 8 43.40 -0.57 23.75
C ASP A 8 42.58 0.63 23.27
N ALA A 9 43.16 1.37 22.34
CA ALA A 9 42.46 2.36 21.55
C ALA A 9 41.88 1.63 20.34
N SER A 10 40.58 1.32 20.41
CA SER A 10 39.84 0.87 19.24
C SER A 10 39.97 1.92 18.13
N PRO A 11 40.32 1.55 16.89
CA PRO A 11 40.28 2.48 15.79
C PRO A 11 38.81 2.83 15.57
N LEU A 12 38.47 4.10 15.82
CA LEU A 12 37.25 4.71 15.31
C LEU A 12 37.20 4.40 13.81
N LEU A 13 36.25 3.55 13.42
CA LEU A 13 35.86 3.39 12.02
C LEU A 13 35.48 4.80 11.56
N ALA A 14 36.33 5.38 10.71
CA ALA A 14 35.99 6.60 10.02
C ALA A 14 34.71 6.30 9.23
N GLU A 15 33.62 6.96 9.59
CA GLU A 15 32.42 6.97 8.75
C GLU A 15 32.86 7.47 7.38
N ASP A 16 32.69 6.64 6.35
CA ASP A 16 32.88 7.09 4.97
C ASP A 16 31.98 8.31 4.78
N PRO A 17 32.53 9.48 4.39
CA PRO A 17 31.71 10.66 4.23
C PRO A 17 30.63 10.36 3.18
N PRO A 18 29.38 10.82 3.40
CA PRO A 18 28.36 10.73 2.36
C PRO A 18 28.95 11.32 1.07
N PHE A 19 28.78 10.63 -0.05
CA PHE A 19 29.27 11.06 -1.36
C PHE A 19 28.85 12.52 -1.61
N GLN A 20 29.81 13.45 -1.47
CA GLN A 20 29.61 14.88 -1.69
C GLN A 20 30.19 15.24 -3.06
N PHE A 21 29.35 15.78 -3.92
CA PHE A 21 29.82 16.46 -5.12
C PHE A 21 30.51 17.75 -4.69
N ASP A 22 31.78 17.96 -5.05
CA ASP A 22 32.39 19.26 -4.85
C ASP A 22 31.74 20.29 -5.78
N GLN A 23 31.66 21.53 -5.31
CA GLN A 23 31.00 22.62 -6.03
C GLN A 23 31.61 22.85 -7.42
N THR A 24 32.90 22.55 -7.58
CA THR A 24 33.62 22.62 -8.86
C THR A 24 33.04 21.66 -9.90
N THR A 25 32.67 20.45 -9.47
CA THR A 25 32.12 19.41 -10.35
C THR A 25 30.68 19.73 -10.75
N PHE A 26 29.91 20.37 -9.85
CA PHE A 26 28.58 20.90 -10.18
C PHE A 26 28.65 22.10 -11.14
N GLU A 27 29.58 23.03 -10.92
CA GLU A 27 29.76 24.19 -11.80
C GLU A 27 30.29 23.79 -13.20
N ALA A 28 31.18 22.79 -13.27
CA ALA A 28 31.60 22.20 -14.54
C ALA A 28 30.45 21.52 -15.28
N PHE A 29 29.52 20.88 -14.56
CA PHE A 29 28.31 20.28 -15.11
C PHE A 29 27.31 21.33 -15.64
N VAL A 30 27.12 22.44 -14.92
CA VAL A 30 26.30 23.57 -15.40
C VAL A 30 26.93 24.20 -16.64
N ALA A 31 28.25 24.38 -16.68
CA ALA A 31 28.96 24.91 -17.84
C ALA A 31 28.89 23.95 -19.05
N ASP A 32 28.93 22.64 -18.84
CA ASP A 32 28.77 21.63 -19.90
C ASP A 32 27.33 21.64 -20.46
N LEU A 33 26.32 21.77 -19.59
CA LEU A 33 24.92 22.01 -19.95
C LEU A 33 24.77 23.27 -20.83
N GLU A 34 25.34 24.39 -20.39
CA GLU A 34 25.31 25.66 -21.12
C GLU A 34 26.06 25.61 -22.47
N SER A 35 27.12 24.81 -22.57
CA SER A 35 27.94 24.68 -23.79
C SER A 35 27.38 23.70 -24.82
N ASN A 36 26.64 22.68 -24.38
CA ASN A 36 25.99 21.68 -25.26
C ASN A 36 24.55 22.07 -25.61
N LEU A 37 23.96 23.04 -24.90
CA LEU A 37 22.74 23.72 -25.29
C LEU A 37 23.05 24.69 -26.43
N ASP A 38 22.87 24.25 -27.68
CA ASP A 38 22.76 25.17 -28.82
C ASP A 38 21.43 25.94 -28.71
N LEU A 39 21.46 27.03 -27.92
CA LEU A 39 20.34 27.94 -27.71
C LEU A 39 19.87 28.57 -29.04
N ASP A 40 20.74 28.63 -30.04
CA ASP A 40 20.41 29.11 -31.38
C ASP A 40 19.68 28.05 -32.22
N ALA A 41 19.94 26.75 -32.04
CA ALA A 41 19.13 25.67 -32.60
C ALA A 41 17.71 25.61 -31.98
N ILE A 42 17.56 26.03 -30.72
CA ILE A 42 16.25 26.20 -30.05
C ILE A 42 15.45 27.36 -30.67
N ALA A 43 16.09 28.30 -31.38
CA ALA A 43 15.38 29.35 -32.11
C ALA A 43 14.54 28.83 -33.30
N GLY A 44 14.81 27.61 -33.80
CA GLY A 44 14.02 26.98 -34.87
C GLY A 44 12.76 26.23 -34.42
N ALA A 45 12.60 25.99 -33.11
CA ALA A 45 11.47 25.27 -32.54
C ALA A 45 10.29 26.21 -32.25
N GLY A 46 9.71 26.82 -33.30
CA GLY A 46 8.55 27.72 -33.18
C GLY A 46 8.83 29.00 -32.37
N ASP A 47 8.36 30.15 -32.86
CA ASP A 47 8.54 31.43 -32.15
C ASP A 47 7.74 31.55 -30.84
N ARG A 48 7.05 30.48 -30.42
CA ARG A 48 6.29 30.49 -29.16
C ARG A 48 7.24 30.19 -28.01
N PRO A 49 7.32 31.07 -27.00
CA PRO A 49 8.12 30.84 -25.79
C PRO A 49 7.85 29.51 -25.09
N GLU A 50 6.64 28.96 -25.27
CA GLU A 50 6.19 27.67 -24.73
C GLU A 50 6.96 26.48 -25.33
N ASP A 51 7.27 26.50 -26.63
CA ASP A 51 7.94 25.40 -27.34
C ASP A 51 9.43 25.32 -26.98
N LYS A 52 10.09 26.49 -26.89
CA LYS A 52 11.50 26.60 -26.45
C LYS A 52 11.69 26.13 -25.01
N ARG A 53 10.71 26.42 -24.15
CA ARG A 53 10.72 26.03 -22.75
C ARG A 53 10.45 24.55 -22.53
N ALA A 54 9.56 23.94 -23.32
CA ALA A 54 9.38 22.50 -23.32
C ALA A 54 10.67 21.76 -23.69
N LYS A 55 11.45 22.30 -24.64
CA LYS A 55 12.73 21.74 -25.09
C LYS A 55 13.84 21.79 -24.04
N VAL A 56 13.97 22.92 -23.34
CA VAL A 56 14.92 23.06 -22.21
C VAL A 56 14.62 22.05 -21.10
N ILE A 57 13.34 21.74 -20.89
CA ILE A 57 12.92 20.80 -19.84
C ILE A 57 13.07 19.35 -20.30
N GLU A 58 12.84 19.04 -21.58
CA GLU A 58 13.26 17.75 -22.14
C GLU A 58 14.76 17.51 -21.95
N LEU A 59 15.59 18.53 -22.17
CA LEU A 59 17.04 18.45 -21.95
C LEU A 59 17.41 18.35 -20.47
N GLN A 60 16.74 19.06 -19.57
CA GLN A 60 16.96 18.91 -18.12
C GLN A 60 16.53 17.52 -17.62
N ILE A 61 15.45 16.96 -18.17
CA ILE A 61 15.01 15.60 -17.88
C ILE A 61 16.03 14.59 -18.43
N GLU A 62 16.46 14.74 -19.67
CA GLU A 62 17.46 13.88 -20.31
C GLU A 62 18.80 13.92 -19.55
N VAL A 63 19.21 15.09 -19.08
CA VAL A 63 20.42 15.26 -18.28
C VAL A 63 20.27 14.67 -16.88
N LEU A 64 19.12 14.83 -16.20
CA LEU A 64 18.85 14.18 -14.91
C LEU A 64 18.73 12.65 -15.03
N GLU A 65 18.21 12.15 -16.15
CA GLU A 65 18.12 10.72 -16.46
C GLU A 65 19.48 10.09 -16.79
N ASN A 66 20.37 10.85 -17.44
CA ASN A 66 21.71 10.40 -17.82
C ASN A 66 22.77 10.65 -16.73
N HIS A 67 22.60 11.67 -15.89
CA HIS A 67 23.54 12.09 -14.86
C HIS A 67 22.82 12.18 -13.50
N CYS A 68 22.81 11.07 -12.77
CA CYS A 68 22.25 10.97 -11.43
C CYS A 68 22.99 11.89 -10.45
N LEU A 69 22.52 13.13 -10.25
CA LEU A 69 23.19 14.10 -9.38
C LEU A 69 22.18 14.87 -8.53
N ASP A 70 22.47 14.91 -7.23
CA ASP A 70 21.81 15.64 -6.14
C ASP A 70 20.28 15.90 -6.29
N ILE A 71 19.51 14.89 -5.88
CA ILE A 71 18.05 14.91 -5.86
C ILE A 71 17.48 15.95 -4.90
N ALA A 72 18.19 16.26 -3.80
CA ALA A 72 17.72 17.25 -2.83
C ALA A 72 17.78 18.65 -3.44
N ALA A 73 18.89 18.98 -4.10
CA ALA A 73 19.02 20.21 -4.88
C ALA A 73 17.99 20.30 -6.02
N GLY A 74 17.77 19.19 -6.74
CA GLY A 74 16.76 19.10 -7.80
C GLY A 74 15.34 19.36 -7.30
N LYS A 75 14.91 18.69 -6.23
CA LYS A 75 13.59 18.91 -5.59
C LYS A 75 13.45 20.34 -5.05
N ALA A 76 14.50 20.89 -4.45
CA ALA A 76 14.48 22.26 -3.92
C ALA A 76 14.40 23.32 -5.03
N ALA A 77 15.04 23.09 -6.17
CA ALA A 77 14.93 23.96 -7.35
C ALA A 77 13.52 23.91 -7.96
N LEU A 78 12.95 22.69 -8.06
CA LEU A 78 11.58 22.48 -8.52
C LEU A 78 10.55 23.20 -7.64
N GLY A 79 10.68 23.11 -6.32
CA GLY A 79 9.75 23.76 -5.37
C GLY A 79 9.67 25.29 -5.50
N LYS A 80 10.63 25.94 -6.19
CA LYS A 80 10.62 27.38 -6.46
C LYS A 80 9.82 27.78 -7.70
N LEU A 81 9.41 26.83 -8.53
CA LEU A 81 8.59 27.09 -9.72
C LEU A 81 7.11 27.21 -9.34
N ASN A 82 6.39 28.15 -9.97
CA ASN A 82 4.98 28.41 -9.67
C ASN A 82 4.09 27.23 -10.10
N ALA A 83 3.51 26.52 -9.13
CA ALA A 83 2.66 25.36 -9.37
C ALA A 83 1.43 25.65 -10.25
N ALA A 84 0.91 26.89 -10.24
CA ALA A 84 -0.28 27.27 -11.00
C ALA A 84 -0.02 27.39 -12.51
N GLU A 85 1.22 27.73 -12.90
CA GLU A 85 1.60 27.90 -14.30
C GLU A 85 2.20 26.62 -14.90
N TYR A 86 2.80 25.77 -14.07
CA TYR A 86 3.63 24.65 -14.53
C TYR A 86 3.20 23.28 -14.01
N GLY A 87 1.98 23.11 -13.50
CA GLY A 87 1.52 21.84 -12.91
C GLY A 87 1.92 20.57 -13.68
N PRO A 88 1.49 20.40 -14.96
CA PRO A 88 1.83 19.20 -15.74
C PRO A 88 3.34 19.01 -15.99
N LEU A 89 4.08 20.10 -16.02
CA LEU A 89 5.51 20.13 -16.25
C LEU A 89 6.29 19.72 -14.99
N MET A 90 5.86 20.25 -13.86
CA MET A 90 6.33 19.88 -12.53
C MET A 90 6.13 18.39 -12.27
N ASP A 91 4.98 17.85 -12.68
CA ASP A 91 4.70 16.41 -12.56
C ASP A 91 5.70 15.57 -13.38
N ARG A 92 6.01 15.98 -14.62
CA ARG A 92 7.01 15.30 -15.47
C ARG A 92 8.42 15.37 -14.88
N MET A 93 8.83 16.53 -14.38
CA MET A 93 10.15 16.68 -13.77
C MET A 93 10.26 15.91 -12.45
N ASN A 94 9.22 15.95 -11.61
CA ASN A 94 9.17 15.16 -10.38
C ASN A 94 9.26 13.65 -10.67
N LEU A 95 8.60 13.19 -11.74
CA LEU A 95 8.71 11.80 -12.18
C LEU A 95 10.13 11.47 -12.64
N ALA A 96 10.76 12.31 -13.47
CA ALA A 96 12.13 12.10 -13.93
C ALA A 96 13.14 12.05 -12.77
N VAL A 97 13.01 12.96 -11.80
CA VAL A 97 13.83 12.98 -10.57
C VAL A 97 13.61 11.69 -9.76
N SER A 98 12.36 11.23 -9.64
CA SER A 98 12.03 9.99 -8.95
C SER A 98 12.62 8.76 -9.66
N CYS A 99 12.56 8.71 -10.99
CA CYS A 99 13.20 7.69 -11.81
C CYS A 99 14.72 7.66 -11.57
N ALA A 100 15.38 8.81 -11.67
CA ALA A 100 16.81 8.93 -11.47
C ALA A 100 17.22 8.50 -10.05
N TYR A 101 16.43 8.91 -9.03
CA TYR A 101 16.67 8.51 -7.64
C TYR A 101 16.60 7.00 -7.43
N VAL A 102 15.52 6.35 -7.86
CA VAL A 102 15.34 4.91 -7.70
C VAL A 102 16.42 4.14 -8.47
N ARG A 103 16.77 4.58 -9.68
CA ARG A 103 17.87 3.97 -10.47
C ARG A 103 19.23 4.15 -9.79
N GLY A 104 19.47 5.32 -9.19
CA GLY A 104 20.67 5.59 -8.39
C GLY A 104 20.79 4.62 -7.22
N LEU A 105 19.72 4.43 -6.45
CA LEU A 105 19.65 3.48 -5.35
C LEU A 105 19.85 2.02 -5.80
N LEU A 106 19.23 1.64 -6.92
CA LEU A 106 19.40 0.28 -7.48
C LEU A 106 20.84 0.00 -7.93
N ARG A 107 21.54 1.01 -8.48
CA ARG A 107 22.96 0.89 -8.89
C ARG A 107 23.91 0.96 -7.71
N GLY A 108 23.59 1.76 -6.70
CA GLY A 108 24.40 2.01 -5.51
C GLY A 108 24.08 1.08 -4.34
N LYS A 109 23.52 -0.11 -4.60
CA LYS A 109 23.19 -1.06 -3.53
C LYS A 109 24.45 -1.36 -2.69
N PRO A 110 24.44 -1.10 -1.37
CA PRO A 110 25.59 -1.37 -0.51
C PRO A 110 25.97 -2.86 -0.49
N GLU A 111 27.28 -3.14 -0.41
CA GLU A 111 27.77 -4.53 -0.31
C GLU A 111 27.47 -5.17 1.04
N THR A 112 27.39 -4.36 2.09
CA THR A 112 27.05 -4.80 3.44
C THR A 112 25.70 -4.22 3.84
N LEU A 113 24.87 -5.06 4.44
CA LEU A 113 23.53 -4.69 4.88
C LEU A 113 23.48 -4.69 6.40
N LYS A 114 22.77 -3.71 6.97
CA LYS A 114 22.48 -3.62 8.39
C LYS A 114 21.47 -4.70 8.78
N GLU A 115 21.87 -5.60 9.66
CA GLU A 115 21.07 -6.75 10.11
C GLU A 115 20.50 -6.58 11.54
N SER A 116 20.95 -5.56 12.28
CA SER A 116 20.57 -5.35 13.68
C SER A 116 20.63 -3.88 14.12
N GLY A 117 20.10 -3.61 15.30
CA GLY A 117 19.99 -2.28 15.89
C GLY A 117 18.62 -1.64 15.66
N GLU A 118 18.56 -0.32 15.72
CA GLU A 118 17.37 0.46 15.37
C GLU A 118 17.59 1.14 14.02
N MET A 119 16.54 1.20 13.21
CA MET A 119 16.58 1.98 11.97
C MET A 119 16.65 3.47 12.32
N THR A 120 17.65 4.18 11.81
CA THR A 120 17.80 5.61 12.09
C THR A 120 16.67 6.41 11.43
N ARG A 121 16.47 7.64 11.89
CA ARG A 121 15.51 8.57 11.31
C ARG A 121 15.75 8.75 9.80
N GLU A 122 17.00 8.97 9.42
CA GLU A 122 17.44 9.21 8.04
C GLU A 122 17.27 7.97 7.18
N GLU A 123 17.60 6.78 7.70
CA GLU A 123 17.35 5.50 7.04
C GLU A 123 15.86 5.31 6.76
N CYS A 124 15.00 5.62 7.74
CA CYS A 124 13.55 5.52 7.60
C CYS A 124 13.00 6.45 6.52
N ILE A 125 13.38 7.74 6.56
CA ILE A 125 12.94 8.74 5.57
C ILE A 125 13.41 8.34 4.17
N THR A 126 14.68 7.95 4.03
CA THR A 126 15.26 7.53 2.75
C THR A 126 14.51 6.32 2.19
N PHE A 127 14.24 5.30 3.00
CA PHE A 127 13.48 4.13 2.57
C PHE A 127 12.05 4.49 2.13
N LEU A 128 11.34 5.31 2.92
CA LEU A 128 9.97 5.72 2.61
C LEU A 128 9.90 6.54 1.31
N ASP A 129 10.82 7.47 1.12
CA ASP A 129 10.93 8.26 -0.12
C ASP A 129 11.28 7.37 -1.32
N ALA A 130 12.16 6.38 -1.15
CA ALA A 130 12.51 5.43 -2.21
C ALA A 130 11.31 4.59 -2.63
N CYS A 131 10.53 4.09 -1.67
CA CYS A 131 9.32 3.32 -1.96
C CYS A 131 8.25 4.16 -2.66
N VAL A 132 8.01 5.40 -2.22
CA VAL A 132 7.06 6.31 -2.87
C VAL A 132 7.50 6.61 -4.31
N ALA A 133 8.77 6.95 -4.50
CA ALA A 133 9.33 7.20 -5.83
C ALA A 133 9.21 5.98 -6.74
N MET A 134 9.47 4.77 -6.22
CA MET A 134 9.33 3.52 -6.96
C MET A 134 7.88 3.25 -7.38
N LEU A 135 6.90 3.50 -6.53
CA LEU A 135 5.49 3.27 -6.83
C LEU A 135 4.93 4.21 -7.90
N ASP A 136 5.57 5.37 -8.09
CA ASP A 136 5.20 6.35 -9.11
C ASP A 136 5.80 6.03 -10.49
N LEU A 137 6.74 5.07 -10.57
CA LEU A 137 7.33 4.65 -11.84
C LEU A 137 6.34 3.88 -12.71
N LYS A 138 6.40 4.14 -14.03
CA LYS A 138 5.58 3.42 -15.01
C LYS A 138 5.92 1.94 -15.02
N GLU A 139 7.20 1.60 -14.91
CA GLU A 139 7.73 0.24 -14.86
C GLU A 139 7.11 -0.55 -13.69
N THR A 140 6.94 0.09 -12.53
CA THR A 140 6.26 -0.49 -11.37
C THR A 140 4.78 -0.74 -11.64
N SER A 141 4.08 0.23 -12.23
CA SER A 141 2.67 0.05 -12.62
C SER A 141 2.49 -1.10 -13.61
N ASP A 142 3.37 -1.19 -14.61
CA ASP A 142 3.35 -2.25 -15.62
C ASP A 142 3.67 -3.63 -15.02
N ALA A 143 4.61 -3.71 -14.06
CA ALA A 143 4.91 -4.93 -13.32
C ALA A 143 3.71 -5.41 -12.48
N LEU A 144 3.08 -4.52 -11.72
CA LEU A 144 1.89 -4.86 -10.92
C LEU A 144 0.72 -5.33 -11.80
N ARG A 145 0.51 -4.68 -12.96
CA ARG A 145 -0.49 -5.11 -13.96
C ARG A 145 -0.16 -6.48 -14.54
N ALA A 146 1.12 -6.76 -14.81
CA ALA A 146 1.56 -8.06 -15.33
C ALA A 146 1.30 -9.18 -14.32
N GLU A 147 1.61 -8.98 -13.04
CA GLU A 147 1.33 -9.96 -11.97
C GLU A 147 -0.18 -10.19 -11.77
N PHE A 148 -0.97 -9.13 -11.77
CA PHE A 148 -2.43 -9.25 -11.71
C PHE A 148 -3.00 -10.03 -12.91
N LYS A 149 -2.44 -9.81 -14.11
CA LYS A 149 -2.79 -10.56 -15.32
C LYS A 149 -2.40 -12.05 -15.18
N LYS A 150 -1.21 -12.37 -14.66
CA LYS A 150 -0.80 -13.75 -14.40
C LYS A 150 -1.78 -14.46 -13.45
N ALA A 151 -2.24 -13.80 -12.39
CA ALA A 151 -3.24 -14.36 -11.47
C ALA A 151 -4.53 -14.81 -12.18
N LYS A 152 -4.97 -14.01 -13.15
CA LYS A 152 -6.24 -14.21 -13.87
C LYS A 152 -6.15 -15.28 -14.97
N PHE A 153 -5.04 -15.32 -15.71
CA PHE A 153 -4.89 -16.18 -16.90
C PHE A 153 -4.03 -17.42 -16.66
N GLY A 154 -3.17 -17.42 -15.64
CA GLY A 154 -2.28 -18.54 -15.31
C GLY A 154 -3.01 -19.79 -14.82
N THR A 155 -4.27 -19.66 -14.41
CA THR A 155 -5.10 -20.78 -13.95
C THR A 155 -6.10 -21.24 -15.02
N GLN A 156 -5.88 -20.92 -16.31
CA GLN A 156 -6.81 -21.33 -17.38
C GLN A 156 -6.97 -22.86 -17.51
N GLN A 157 -6.03 -23.66 -16.99
CA GLN A 157 -6.11 -25.12 -16.99
C GLN A 157 -7.02 -25.73 -15.90
N VAL A 158 -7.68 -24.93 -15.05
CA VAL A 158 -8.62 -25.43 -14.01
C VAL A 158 -10.00 -24.74 -14.08
N VAL A 159 -10.32 -24.09 -15.20
CA VAL A 159 -11.37 -23.04 -15.27
C VAL A 159 -12.82 -23.51 -15.22
N ASP A 160 -13.14 -24.78 -15.42
CA ASP A 160 -14.56 -25.17 -15.31
C ASP A 160 -15.06 -25.28 -13.86
N GLY A 161 -14.17 -25.26 -12.86
CA GLY A 161 -14.55 -25.36 -11.44
C GLY A 161 -14.56 -24.03 -10.66
N ALA A 162 -13.68 -23.08 -10.99
CA ALA A 162 -13.38 -21.94 -10.12
C ALA A 162 -14.29 -20.71 -10.32
N LEU A 163 -15.08 -20.66 -11.40
CA LEU A 163 -16.00 -19.54 -11.67
C LEU A 163 -17.15 -19.41 -10.64
N LYS A 164 -17.32 -20.38 -9.73
CA LYS A 164 -18.35 -20.36 -8.67
C LYS A 164 -17.84 -20.02 -7.27
N SER A 165 -16.53 -19.98 -7.01
CA SER A 165 -16.01 -19.89 -5.64
C SER A 165 -15.82 -18.49 -5.08
N GLY A 166 -16.19 -17.42 -5.80
CA GLY A 166 -16.13 -16.05 -5.25
C GLY A 166 -14.73 -15.59 -4.83
N ASP A 167 -13.67 -16.28 -5.27
CA ASP A 167 -12.29 -16.04 -4.87
C ASP A 167 -11.66 -14.87 -5.67
N GLY A 168 -12.31 -13.71 -5.61
CA GLY A 168 -11.79 -12.46 -6.18
C GLY A 168 -10.55 -11.93 -5.45
N MET A 169 -10.15 -12.54 -4.33
CA MET A 169 -9.01 -12.12 -3.53
C MET A 169 -7.66 -12.61 -4.05
N SER A 170 -7.61 -13.64 -4.91
CA SER A 170 -6.33 -14.21 -5.36
C SER A 170 -5.48 -13.22 -6.17
N GLY A 171 -6.10 -12.36 -7.00
CA GLY A 171 -5.39 -11.36 -7.78
C GLY A 171 -4.77 -10.24 -6.94
N MET A 172 -5.48 -9.78 -5.91
CA MET A 172 -4.97 -8.76 -4.99
C MET A 172 -3.82 -9.30 -4.14
N ARG A 173 -3.83 -10.59 -3.83
CA ARG A 173 -2.71 -11.24 -3.13
C ARG A 173 -1.42 -11.17 -3.94
N LEU A 174 -1.44 -11.48 -5.25
CA LEU A 174 -0.23 -11.39 -6.07
C LEU A 174 0.28 -9.94 -6.23
N VAL A 175 -0.63 -8.97 -6.35
CA VAL A 175 -0.26 -7.54 -6.35
C VAL A 175 0.40 -7.16 -5.02
N HIS A 176 -0.13 -7.64 -3.89
CA HIS A 176 0.47 -7.41 -2.59
C HIS A 176 1.86 -8.05 -2.47
N GLU A 177 2.02 -9.30 -2.93
CA GLU A 177 3.31 -10.00 -2.96
C GLU A 177 4.36 -9.24 -3.79
N GLU A 178 3.94 -8.66 -4.93
CA GLU A 178 4.82 -7.84 -5.76
C GLU A 178 5.21 -6.51 -5.09
N ILE A 179 4.28 -5.85 -4.39
CA ILE A 179 4.59 -4.66 -3.58
C ILE A 179 5.57 -5.00 -2.45
N VAL A 180 5.40 -6.14 -1.78
CA VAL A 180 6.33 -6.60 -0.73
C VAL A 180 7.72 -6.89 -1.32
N ARG A 181 7.79 -7.48 -2.52
CA ARG A 181 9.07 -7.68 -3.24
C ARG A 181 9.77 -6.37 -3.57
N MET A 182 9.02 -5.36 -4.00
CA MET A 182 9.52 -4.00 -4.25
C MET A 182 10.05 -3.33 -2.98
N GLN A 183 9.32 -3.41 -1.87
CA GLN A 183 9.76 -2.91 -0.56
C GLN A 183 11.06 -3.58 -0.09
N THR A 184 11.13 -4.91 -0.21
CA THR A 184 12.32 -5.72 0.10
C THR A 184 13.53 -5.21 -0.69
N THR A 185 13.35 -4.97 -2.00
CA THR A 185 14.42 -4.46 -2.86
C THR A 185 14.88 -3.06 -2.42
N MET A 186 13.95 -2.18 -2.05
CA MET A 186 14.27 -0.83 -1.60
C MET A 186 14.96 -0.79 -0.23
N LEU A 187 14.57 -1.66 0.72
CA LEU A 187 15.30 -1.82 1.98
C LEU A 187 16.77 -2.15 1.73
N GLU A 188 17.03 -3.14 0.87
CA GLU A 188 18.40 -3.56 0.57
C GLU A 188 19.20 -2.47 -0.17
N CYS A 189 18.55 -1.71 -1.06
CA CYS A 189 19.18 -0.55 -1.70
C CYS A 189 19.49 0.59 -0.73
N CYS A 190 18.74 0.70 0.37
CA CYS A 190 19.02 1.62 1.47
C CYS A 190 20.05 1.05 2.47
N GLY A 191 20.67 -0.11 2.18
CA GLY A 191 21.66 -0.72 3.06
C GLY A 191 21.07 -1.47 4.26
N ILE A 192 19.79 -1.82 4.22
CA ILE A 192 19.06 -2.46 5.32
C ILE A 192 18.69 -3.88 4.88
N GLN A 193 18.99 -4.89 5.70
CA GLN A 193 18.57 -6.26 5.42
C GLN A 193 17.03 -6.32 5.44
N ALA A 194 16.43 -6.98 4.45
CA ALA A 194 14.97 -6.97 4.27
C ALA A 194 14.19 -7.46 5.51
N ASP A 195 14.53 -8.61 6.08
CA ASP A 195 13.83 -9.17 7.24
C ASP A 195 13.90 -8.23 8.45
N PHE A 196 15.10 -7.68 8.69
CA PHE A 196 15.32 -6.68 9.74
C PHE A 196 14.50 -5.42 9.49
N GLY A 197 14.59 -4.84 8.29
CA GLY A 197 13.86 -3.63 7.91
C GLY A 197 12.35 -3.78 8.03
N VAL A 198 11.78 -4.90 7.58
CA VAL A 198 10.34 -5.19 7.72
C VAL A 198 9.93 -5.23 9.20
N SER A 199 10.75 -5.83 10.06
CA SER A 199 10.48 -5.84 11.51
C SER A 199 10.49 -4.43 12.12
N GLN A 200 11.39 -3.55 11.65
CA GLN A 200 11.50 -2.17 12.10
C GLN A 200 10.36 -1.29 11.60
N LEU A 201 9.84 -1.54 10.38
CA LEU A 201 8.71 -0.78 9.81
C LEU A 201 7.45 -0.88 10.66
N GLY A 202 7.21 -2.04 11.29
CA GLY A 202 6.10 -2.22 12.23
C GLY A 202 6.21 -1.35 13.49
N LEU A 203 7.42 -0.89 13.83
CA LEU A 203 7.74 -0.09 15.01
C LEU A 203 7.87 1.40 14.71
N VAL A 204 7.84 1.84 13.45
CA VAL A 204 8.09 3.26 13.08
C VAL A 204 7.16 4.22 13.82
N ARG A 205 5.86 3.89 13.93
CA ARG A 205 4.90 4.76 14.64
C ARG A 205 5.19 4.87 16.14
N THR A 206 5.74 3.83 16.75
CA THR A 206 6.08 3.83 18.18
C THR A 206 7.43 4.47 18.43
N THR A 207 8.44 4.16 17.61
CA THR A 207 9.81 4.68 17.74
C THR A 207 9.87 6.17 17.43
N PHE A 208 9.07 6.65 16.47
CA PHE A 208 9.06 8.04 16.02
C PHE A 208 7.74 8.76 16.33
N ALA A 209 7.10 8.45 17.48
CA ALA A 209 5.79 8.99 17.83
C ALA A 209 5.71 10.53 17.92
N GLY A 210 6.85 11.22 18.08
CA GLY A 210 6.94 12.68 18.10
C GLY A 210 7.53 13.31 16.84
N ASP A 211 7.83 12.52 15.80
CA ASP A 211 8.45 13.01 14.57
C ASP A 211 7.41 13.13 13.45
N GLU A 212 6.80 14.30 13.34
CA GLU A 212 5.72 14.56 12.37
C GLU A 212 6.15 14.29 10.92
N GLU A 213 7.42 14.52 10.58
CA GLU A 213 7.93 14.31 9.22
C GLU A 213 7.96 12.81 8.88
N VAL A 214 8.54 11.98 9.76
CA VAL A 214 8.60 10.52 9.54
C VAL A 214 7.19 9.93 9.44
N LEU A 215 6.28 10.36 10.31
CA LEU A 215 4.88 9.88 10.30
C LEU A 215 4.14 10.31 9.03
N GLN A 216 4.33 11.55 8.56
CA GLN A 216 3.75 12.03 7.31
C GLN A 216 4.28 11.24 6.10
N LYS A 217 5.58 10.93 6.08
CA LYS A 217 6.20 10.10 5.03
C LYS A 217 5.63 8.68 5.05
N LEU A 218 5.44 8.09 6.23
CA LEU A 218 4.84 6.77 6.40
C LEU A 218 3.39 6.76 5.89
N ASP A 219 2.60 7.77 6.23
CA ASP A 219 1.21 7.90 5.76
C ASP A 219 1.15 8.04 4.23
N THR A 220 2.04 8.87 3.66
CA THR A 220 2.16 9.06 2.21
C THR A 220 2.49 7.73 1.52
N PHE A 221 3.43 6.96 2.08
CA PHE A 221 3.78 5.64 1.57
C PHE A 221 2.59 4.66 1.59
N VAL A 222 1.87 4.59 2.71
CA VAL A 222 0.68 3.73 2.84
C VAL A 222 -0.41 4.12 1.85
N GLU A 223 -0.66 5.42 1.68
CA GLU A 223 -1.63 5.92 0.71
C GLU A 223 -1.23 5.56 -0.73
N ARG A 224 0.04 5.72 -1.09
CA ARG A 224 0.57 5.42 -2.42
C ARG A 224 0.49 3.94 -2.76
N MET A 225 0.78 3.05 -1.81
CA MET A 225 0.57 1.61 -1.99
C MET A 225 -0.90 1.28 -2.25
N ALA A 226 -1.80 1.84 -1.43
CA ALA A 226 -3.23 1.61 -1.59
C ALA A 226 -3.74 2.15 -2.94
N LYS A 227 -3.23 3.29 -3.40
CA LYS A 227 -3.52 3.86 -4.72
C LYS A 227 -3.03 2.95 -5.84
N ALA A 228 -1.78 2.48 -5.78
CA ALA A 228 -1.21 1.59 -6.79
C ALA A 228 -2.06 0.31 -6.95
N GLY A 229 -2.49 -0.31 -5.84
CA GLY A 229 -3.39 -1.46 -5.88
C GLY A 229 -4.76 -1.14 -6.51
N ARG A 230 -5.36 0.01 -6.18
CA ARG A 230 -6.63 0.45 -6.80
C ARG A 230 -6.49 0.74 -8.29
N ASP A 231 -5.39 1.36 -8.71
CA ASP A 231 -5.14 1.69 -10.12
C ASP A 231 -5.01 0.42 -10.98
N VAL A 232 -4.37 -0.63 -10.44
CA VAL A 232 -4.29 -1.95 -11.10
C VAL A 232 -5.67 -2.59 -11.23
N LEU A 233 -6.49 -2.53 -10.18
CA LEU A 233 -7.84 -3.07 -10.20
C LEU A 233 -8.73 -2.34 -11.22
N LYS A 234 -8.72 -1.00 -11.19
CA LYS A 234 -9.49 -0.15 -12.10
C LYS A 234 -9.12 -0.39 -13.56
N PHE A 235 -7.83 -0.46 -13.87
CA PHE A 235 -7.35 -0.76 -15.22
C PHE A 235 -7.93 -2.07 -15.75
N TYR A 236 -8.05 -3.08 -14.89
CA TYR A 236 -8.61 -4.37 -15.27
C TYR A 236 -10.13 -4.34 -15.44
N GLU A 237 -10.86 -3.65 -14.55
CA GLU A 237 -12.31 -3.49 -14.66
C GLU A 237 -12.71 -2.78 -15.96
N GLU A 238 -11.95 -1.74 -16.33
CA GLU A 238 -12.12 -1.02 -17.60
C GLU A 238 -11.79 -1.90 -18.81
N GLY A 239 -10.70 -2.68 -18.74
CA GLY A 239 -10.33 -3.63 -19.78
C GLY A 239 -11.37 -4.74 -20.00
N ARG A 240 -12.04 -5.19 -18.93
CA ARG A 240 -13.14 -6.17 -19.01
C ARG A 240 -14.39 -5.59 -19.67
N SER A 241 -14.70 -4.32 -19.39
CA SER A 241 -15.82 -3.62 -20.01
C SER A 241 -15.64 -3.50 -21.53
N MET A 242 -14.42 -3.24 -22.00
CA MET A 242 -14.13 -3.19 -23.45
C MET A 242 -14.12 -4.55 -24.14
N GLY A 243 -13.73 -5.63 -23.44
CA GLY A 243 -13.73 -6.99 -23.99
C GLY A 243 -15.13 -7.56 -24.29
N SER A 244 -16.18 -7.05 -23.63
CA SER A 244 -17.57 -7.51 -23.85
C SER A 244 -18.18 -6.98 -25.15
N LEU A 245 -17.54 -6.05 -25.85
CA LEU A 245 -17.96 -5.59 -27.18
C LEU A 245 -17.28 -6.34 -28.32
N ALA A 246 -16.19 -7.07 -28.06
CA ALA A 246 -15.44 -7.80 -29.08
C ALA A 246 -16.11 -9.12 -29.53
N ASP A 247 -17.15 -9.58 -28.83
CA ASP A 247 -18.02 -10.66 -29.31
C ASP A 247 -19.07 -10.18 -30.34
N LYS A 248 -19.09 -8.87 -30.62
CA LYS A 248 -19.49 -8.37 -31.93
C LYS A 248 -18.25 -8.34 -32.81
N VAL A 249 -17.78 -9.51 -33.21
CA VAL A 249 -16.91 -9.62 -34.39
C VAL A 249 -17.60 -8.81 -35.49
N PRO A 250 -17.01 -7.74 -36.03
CA PRO A 250 -17.46 -7.22 -37.31
C PRO A 250 -17.28 -8.40 -38.26
N MET A 251 -18.39 -9.06 -38.62
CA MET A 251 -18.41 -10.04 -39.71
C MET A 251 -17.56 -9.43 -40.81
N GLN A 252 -16.41 -10.05 -41.09
CA GLN A 252 -15.73 -9.80 -42.34
C GLN A 252 -16.79 -10.00 -43.40
N ASP A 253 -17.09 -8.91 -44.09
CA ASP A 253 -18.01 -8.87 -45.20
C ASP A 253 -17.43 -9.78 -46.28
N ASP A 254 -17.82 -11.06 -46.26
CA ASP A 254 -17.42 -12.10 -47.20
C ASP A 254 -18.14 -11.94 -48.55
N GLY A 255 -18.67 -10.74 -48.83
CA GLY A 255 -19.39 -10.41 -50.06
C GLY A 255 -20.65 -11.25 -50.27
N THR A 256 -21.10 -12.02 -49.27
CA THR A 256 -22.30 -12.84 -49.39
C THR A 256 -23.47 -12.11 -48.75
N THR A 257 -24.26 -11.43 -49.58
CA THR A 257 -25.52 -10.79 -49.20
C THR A 257 -26.53 -11.84 -48.74
N ARG A 258 -26.51 -12.20 -47.45
CA ARG A 258 -27.63 -12.91 -46.83
C ARG A 258 -28.73 -11.91 -46.51
N VAL A 259 -29.83 -12.02 -47.25
CA VAL A 259 -31.08 -11.31 -46.99
C VAL A 259 -31.65 -11.80 -45.65
N VAL A 260 -31.33 -11.08 -44.58
CA VAL A 260 -31.97 -11.28 -43.27
C VAL A 260 -33.27 -10.47 -43.28
N LYS A 261 -34.41 -11.16 -43.13
CA LYS A 261 -35.71 -10.52 -42.93
C LYS A 261 -35.65 -9.62 -41.69
N VAL A 262 -35.66 -8.32 -41.91
CA VAL A 262 -35.83 -7.31 -40.87
C VAL A 262 -37.29 -7.37 -40.42
N SER A 263 -37.54 -7.94 -39.25
CA SER A 263 -38.81 -7.81 -38.56
C SER A 263 -38.79 -6.48 -37.81
N HIS A 264 -39.34 -5.44 -38.43
CA HIS A 264 -39.62 -4.18 -37.75
C HIS A 264 -40.69 -4.45 -36.68
N LYS A 265 -40.28 -4.46 -35.42
CA LYS A 265 -41.19 -4.27 -34.29
C LYS A 265 -41.06 -2.80 -33.92
N GLU A 266 -42.02 -1.99 -34.35
CA GLU A 266 -42.19 -0.63 -33.87
C GLU A 266 -42.37 -0.70 -32.35
N VAL A 267 -41.38 -0.20 -31.61
CA VAL A 267 -41.51 0.05 -30.19
C VAL A 267 -41.73 1.54 -30.07
N ASP A 268 -42.98 1.91 -29.78
CA ASP A 268 -43.40 3.27 -29.49
C ASP A 268 -42.52 3.84 -28.37
N SER A 269 -41.67 4.78 -28.77
CA SER A 269 -40.79 5.54 -27.90
C SER A 269 -41.55 6.73 -27.32
N ASP A 270 -42.27 6.50 -26.22
CA ASP A 270 -42.81 7.53 -25.33
C ASP A 270 -42.39 7.25 -23.86
N ALA A 271 -41.25 7.83 -23.45
CA ALA A 271 -40.77 8.16 -22.08
C ALA A 271 -40.65 7.03 -21.00
N PRO A 272 -39.94 7.22 -19.85
CA PRO A 272 -39.20 8.41 -19.38
C PRO A 272 -37.75 8.19 -18.91
N SER A 273 -37.04 9.32 -18.81
CA SER A 273 -35.71 9.57 -18.23
C SER A 273 -35.59 9.28 -16.71
N ALA A 274 -35.93 8.06 -16.25
CA ALA A 274 -35.95 7.69 -14.82
C ALA A 274 -34.84 6.69 -14.39
N GLN A 275 -34.04 6.14 -15.31
CA GLN A 275 -33.08 5.08 -14.98
C GLN A 275 -31.76 5.55 -14.33
N LYS A 276 -31.41 6.84 -14.41
CA LYS A 276 -30.16 7.34 -13.81
C LYS A 276 -30.15 7.31 -12.28
N GLY A 277 -31.30 7.49 -11.62
CA GLY A 277 -31.38 7.52 -10.15
C GLY A 277 -31.15 6.16 -9.47
N ASN A 278 -31.55 5.05 -10.12
CA ASN A 278 -31.38 3.71 -9.53
C ASN A 278 -29.92 3.22 -9.55
N ILE A 279 -29.11 3.69 -10.49
CA ILE A 279 -27.69 3.28 -10.57
C ILE A 279 -26.88 3.94 -9.45
N GLU A 280 -27.10 5.25 -9.22
CA GLU A 280 -26.39 6.00 -8.17
C GLU A 280 -26.76 5.51 -6.76
N MET A 281 -28.03 5.16 -6.52
CA MET A 281 -28.46 4.59 -5.24
C MET A 281 -27.80 3.24 -4.97
N LYS A 282 -27.67 2.39 -5.99
CA LYS A 282 -27.01 1.09 -5.89
C LYS A 282 -25.51 1.23 -5.62
N GLU A 283 -24.80 2.11 -6.35
CA GLU A 283 -23.38 2.36 -6.09
C GLU A 283 -23.13 2.89 -4.67
N ARG A 284 -24.03 3.72 -4.15
CA ARG A 284 -23.92 4.24 -2.78
C ARG A 284 -24.14 3.15 -1.73
N GLU A 285 -25.05 2.21 -1.97
CA GLU A 285 -25.25 1.04 -1.10
C GLU A 285 -24.05 0.09 -1.15
N GLU A 286 -23.50 -0.18 -2.34
CA GLU A 286 -22.31 -1.01 -2.52
C GLU A 286 -21.09 -0.39 -1.82
N ARG A 287 -20.88 0.93 -1.92
CA ARG A 287 -19.82 1.62 -1.17
C ARG A 287 -19.99 1.49 0.34
N LYS A 288 -21.21 1.68 0.85
CA LYS A 288 -21.48 1.50 2.29
C LYS A 288 -21.23 0.06 2.74
N GLN A 289 -21.57 -0.93 1.92
CA GLN A 289 -21.28 -2.33 2.20
C GLN A 289 -19.78 -2.61 2.21
N MET A 290 -19.03 -2.04 1.27
CA MET A 290 -17.57 -2.14 1.21
C MET A 290 -16.89 -1.49 2.42
N ASP A 291 -17.33 -0.29 2.83
CA ASP A 291 -16.81 0.39 4.00
C ASP A 291 -17.08 -0.40 5.29
N MET A 292 -18.29 -0.95 5.42
CA MET A 292 -18.66 -1.81 6.54
C MET A 292 -17.84 -3.11 6.55
N ALA A 293 -17.62 -3.72 5.38
CA ALA A 293 -16.77 -4.90 5.26
C ALA A 293 -15.32 -4.61 5.65
N ARG A 294 -14.78 -3.44 5.26
CA ARG A 294 -13.44 -3.00 5.64
C ARG A 294 -13.32 -2.79 7.15
N GLN A 295 -14.28 -2.10 7.76
CA GLN A 295 -14.31 -1.91 9.22
C GLN A 295 -14.40 -3.25 9.95
N MET A 296 -15.21 -4.18 9.45
CA MET A 296 -15.32 -5.53 10.01
C MET A 296 -14.00 -6.31 9.87
N ALA A 297 -13.29 -6.19 8.76
CA ALA A 297 -12.00 -6.84 8.56
C ALA A 297 -10.93 -6.35 9.54
N VAL A 298 -10.85 -5.03 9.77
CA VAL A 298 -9.93 -4.43 10.76
C VAL A 298 -10.28 -4.95 12.17
N MET A 299 -11.57 -4.91 12.54
CA MET A 299 -12.01 -5.43 13.84
C MET A 299 -11.66 -6.91 14.02
N GLN A 300 -11.80 -7.74 12.99
CA GLN A 300 -11.42 -9.16 13.04
C GLN A 300 -9.91 -9.34 13.22
N GLN A 301 -9.08 -8.50 12.58
CA GLN A 301 -7.63 -8.53 12.73
C GLN A 301 -7.22 -8.15 14.17
N ASP A 302 -7.81 -7.10 14.73
CA ASP A 302 -7.52 -6.66 16.10
C ASP A 302 -7.91 -7.72 17.14
N ILE A 303 -9.08 -8.34 16.97
CA ILE A 303 -9.56 -9.42 17.84
C ILE A 303 -8.64 -10.66 17.74
N LEU A 304 -8.19 -11.01 16.54
CA LEU A 304 -7.24 -12.10 16.36
C LEU A 304 -5.90 -11.78 17.02
N ALA A 305 -5.36 -10.58 16.84
CA ALA A 305 -4.13 -10.16 17.48
C ALA A 305 -4.25 -10.26 19.02
N GLU A 306 -5.37 -9.79 19.58
CA GLU A 306 -5.67 -9.90 21.02
C GLU A 306 -5.71 -11.38 21.47
N LEU A 307 -6.51 -12.22 20.81
CA LEU A 307 -6.59 -13.66 21.11
C LEU A 307 -5.23 -14.35 21.10
N LEU A 308 -4.38 -14.03 20.11
CA LEU A 308 -3.07 -14.64 19.94
C LEU A 308 -2.05 -14.12 20.97
N SER A 309 -2.27 -12.94 21.54
CA SER A 309 -1.40 -12.34 22.56
C SER A 309 -1.60 -12.89 23.96
N TRP A 310 -2.82 -13.34 24.29
CA TRP A 310 -3.12 -13.99 25.56
C TRP A 310 -2.38 -15.30 25.72
N ASP A 311 -2.10 -15.69 26.96
CA ASP A 311 -1.62 -17.03 27.22
C ASP A 311 -2.72 -18.09 27.09
N GLU A 312 -2.33 -19.36 27.15
CA GLU A 312 -3.26 -20.46 26.88
C GLU A 312 -4.39 -20.54 27.93
N GLU A 313 -4.09 -20.27 29.20
CA GLU A 313 -5.08 -20.32 30.28
C GLU A 313 -6.02 -19.10 30.23
N GLU A 314 -5.47 -17.89 30.09
CA GLU A 314 -6.23 -16.65 29.93
C GLU A 314 -7.13 -16.73 28.70
N ARG A 315 -6.59 -17.19 27.56
CA ARG A 315 -7.38 -17.35 26.32
C ARG A 315 -8.52 -18.33 26.52
N LYS A 316 -8.28 -19.45 27.19
CA LYS A 316 -9.31 -20.46 27.48
C LYS A 316 -10.41 -19.89 28.36
N GLU A 317 -10.06 -19.12 29.39
CA GLU A 317 -11.02 -18.42 30.26
C GLU A 317 -11.86 -17.41 29.47
N GLN A 318 -11.22 -16.57 28.66
CA GLN A 318 -11.90 -15.57 27.83
C GLN A 318 -12.82 -16.20 26.78
N LEU A 319 -12.38 -17.29 26.13
CA LEU A 319 -13.22 -18.03 25.17
C LEU A 319 -14.40 -18.72 25.86
N ALA A 320 -14.23 -19.24 27.08
CA ALA A 320 -15.32 -19.81 27.87
C ALA A 320 -16.36 -18.73 28.21
N PHE A 321 -15.90 -17.54 28.62
CA PHE A 321 -16.79 -16.40 28.87
C PHE A 321 -17.51 -15.94 27.59
N CYS A 322 -16.81 -15.82 26.45
CA CYS A 322 -17.43 -15.49 25.17
C CYS A 322 -18.48 -16.52 24.76
N LYS A 323 -18.25 -17.80 25.07
CA LYS A 323 -19.21 -18.89 24.82
C LYS A 323 -20.47 -18.72 25.66
N GLN A 324 -20.32 -18.43 26.96
CA GLN A 324 -21.47 -18.15 27.82
C GLN A 324 -22.29 -16.97 27.26
N VAL A 325 -21.62 -15.88 26.90
CA VAL A 325 -22.26 -14.68 26.33
C VAL A 325 -22.98 -14.99 25.01
N ARG A 326 -22.40 -15.83 24.14
CA ARG A 326 -23.07 -16.29 22.92
C ARG A 326 -24.32 -17.10 23.24
N ASP A 327 -24.23 -18.03 24.17
CA ASP A 327 -25.33 -18.93 24.49
C ASP A 327 -26.51 -18.14 25.12
N GLU A 328 -26.21 -17.18 26.00
CA GLU A 328 -27.21 -16.21 26.53
C GLU A 328 -27.83 -15.37 25.41
N PHE A 329 -27.02 -14.84 24.50
CA PHE A 329 -27.49 -14.06 23.36
C PHE A 329 -28.40 -14.86 22.43
N VAL A 330 -28.04 -16.11 22.11
CA VAL A 330 -28.85 -17.01 21.28
C VAL A 330 -30.17 -17.34 21.99
N GLN A 331 -30.15 -17.58 23.30
CA GLN A 331 -31.36 -17.82 24.07
C GLN A 331 -32.29 -16.60 24.05
N GLN A 332 -31.76 -15.39 24.22
CA GLN A 332 -32.52 -14.15 24.10
C GLN A 332 -33.08 -13.99 22.69
N ALA A 333 -32.27 -14.17 21.64
CA ALA A 333 -32.71 -14.06 20.25
C ALA A 333 -33.83 -15.06 19.90
N MET A 334 -33.80 -16.26 20.48
CA MET A 334 -34.83 -17.28 20.29
C MET A 334 -36.13 -16.94 21.02
N SER A 335 -36.05 -16.23 22.16
CA SER A 335 -37.22 -15.73 22.88
C SER A 335 -37.93 -14.58 22.15
N VAL A 336 -37.22 -13.86 21.27
CA VAL A 336 -37.79 -12.79 20.45
C VAL A 336 -38.62 -13.39 19.29
N PRO A 337 -39.85 -12.88 19.03
CA PRO A 337 -40.66 -13.32 17.89
C PRO A 337 -39.90 -13.19 16.57
N PRO A 338 -40.07 -14.14 15.61
CA PRO A 338 -39.30 -14.14 14.35
C PRO A 338 -39.32 -12.80 13.58
N ALA A 339 -40.45 -12.10 13.58
CA ALA A 339 -40.61 -10.80 12.92
C ALA A 339 -39.72 -9.68 13.52
N GLN A 340 -39.29 -9.81 14.78
CA GLN A 340 -38.51 -8.80 15.50
C GLN A 340 -37.02 -9.18 15.64
N ARG A 341 -36.63 -10.40 15.26
CA ARG A 341 -35.23 -10.87 15.42
C ARG A 341 -34.24 -10.02 14.64
N ALA A 342 -34.60 -9.58 13.43
CA ALA A 342 -33.73 -8.71 12.63
C ALA A 342 -33.42 -7.39 13.36
N ALA A 343 -34.43 -6.76 13.98
CA ALA A 343 -34.22 -5.55 14.78
C ALA A 343 -33.38 -5.84 16.03
N PHE A 344 -33.62 -6.95 16.73
CA PHE A 344 -32.82 -7.37 17.88
C PHE A 344 -31.33 -7.57 17.52
N MET A 345 -31.02 -8.15 16.35
CA MET A 345 -29.64 -8.30 15.88
C MET A 345 -28.94 -6.97 15.63
N THR A 346 -29.68 -5.91 15.30
CA THR A 346 -29.12 -4.56 15.08
C THR A 346 -28.89 -3.78 16.38
N THR A 347 -29.47 -4.21 17.51
CA THR A 347 -29.32 -3.55 18.82
C THR A 347 -28.14 -4.06 19.65
N VAL A 348 -27.30 -4.93 19.07
CA VAL A 348 -26.16 -5.52 19.76
C VAL A 348 -25.12 -4.44 20.10
N ASN A 349 -24.76 -4.32 21.38
CA ASN A 349 -23.69 -3.44 21.83
C ASN A 349 -22.35 -3.88 21.17
N PRO A 350 -21.49 -2.94 20.72
CA PRO A 350 -20.15 -3.23 20.21
C PRO A 350 -19.32 -4.23 21.04
N ASP A 351 -19.38 -4.17 22.37
CA ASP A 351 -18.64 -5.09 23.25
C ASP A 351 -19.16 -6.53 23.15
N LEU A 352 -20.48 -6.69 23.06
CA LEU A 352 -21.13 -7.97 22.84
C LEU A 352 -20.77 -8.51 21.45
N GLN A 353 -20.82 -7.65 20.43
CA GLN A 353 -20.42 -7.99 19.06
C GLN A 353 -18.96 -8.49 19.01
N ARG A 354 -18.03 -7.80 19.69
CA ARG A 354 -16.63 -8.20 19.79
C ARG A 354 -16.47 -9.61 20.37
N LYS A 355 -17.15 -9.92 21.48
CA LYS A 355 -17.11 -11.25 22.11
C LYS A 355 -17.67 -12.34 21.21
N LEU A 356 -18.77 -12.06 20.49
CA LEU A 356 -19.36 -13.01 19.54
C LEU A 356 -18.43 -13.29 18.35
N ILE A 357 -17.79 -12.24 17.82
CA ILE A 357 -16.81 -12.36 16.72
C ILE A 357 -15.57 -13.13 17.19
N MET A 358 -15.05 -12.83 18.39
CA MET A 358 -13.90 -13.50 18.98
C MET A 358 -14.07 -15.01 19.03
N LEU A 359 -15.19 -15.48 19.56
CA LEU A 359 -15.49 -16.91 19.62
C LEU A 359 -15.63 -17.52 18.22
N LYS A 360 -16.32 -16.84 17.30
CA LYS A 360 -16.48 -17.34 15.92
C LYS A 360 -15.14 -17.50 15.20
N LEU A 361 -14.26 -16.49 15.31
CA LEU A 361 -12.94 -16.53 14.67
C LEU A 361 -12.10 -17.69 15.22
N TRP A 362 -12.17 -17.94 16.53
CA TRP A 362 -11.49 -19.07 17.16
C TRP A 362 -12.06 -20.42 16.67
N ASP A 363 -13.39 -20.59 16.67
CA ASP A 363 -14.05 -21.79 16.19
C ASP A 363 -13.69 -22.07 14.71
N ASP A 364 -13.66 -21.03 13.86
CA ASP A 364 -13.26 -21.12 12.45
C ASP A 364 -11.79 -21.53 12.31
N MET A 365 -10.89 -21.03 13.17
CA MET A 365 -9.48 -21.43 13.19
C MET A 365 -9.31 -22.90 13.60
N VAL A 366 -9.99 -23.33 14.66
CA VAL A 366 -9.97 -24.73 15.12
C VAL A 366 -10.50 -25.66 14.03
N ALA A 367 -11.61 -25.29 13.39
CA ALA A 367 -12.18 -26.06 12.28
C ALA A 367 -11.21 -26.19 11.09
N ARG A 368 -10.52 -25.09 10.72
CA ARG A 368 -9.49 -25.10 9.65
C ARG A 368 -8.26 -25.93 10.03
N ASN A 369 -7.94 -26.03 11.32
CA ASN A 369 -6.83 -26.82 11.84
C ASN A 369 -7.25 -28.26 12.22
N GLY A 370 -8.24 -28.82 11.51
CA GLY A 370 -8.66 -30.22 11.69
C GLY A 370 -9.32 -30.52 13.03
N GLY A 371 -9.90 -29.51 13.69
CA GLY A 371 -10.50 -29.65 15.03
C GLY A 371 -9.49 -29.56 16.18
N VAL A 372 -8.22 -29.28 15.88
CA VAL A 372 -7.17 -29.11 16.89
C VAL A 372 -6.91 -27.62 17.11
N ALA A 373 -6.85 -27.18 18.37
CA ALA A 373 -6.50 -25.80 18.67
C ALA A 373 -5.08 -25.47 18.16
N PRO A 374 -4.86 -24.30 17.53
CA PRO A 374 -3.54 -23.92 17.04
C PRO A 374 -2.55 -23.74 18.21
N GLU A 375 -1.39 -24.39 18.13
CA GLU A 375 -0.30 -24.19 19.09
C GLU A 375 0.35 -22.81 18.87
N ILE A 376 0.17 -21.90 19.83
CA ILE A 376 0.75 -20.56 19.77
C ILE A 376 2.03 -20.58 20.56
N LYS A 377 3.15 -20.69 19.85
CA LYS A 377 4.48 -20.63 20.45
C LYS A 377 4.70 -19.21 20.99
N LYS A 378 4.66 -19.03 22.32
CA LYS A 378 5.11 -17.79 22.95
C LYS A 378 6.56 -17.54 22.54
N THR A 379 6.79 -16.56 21.67
CA THR A 379 8.13 -16.04 21.43
C THR A 379 8.61 -15.45 22.76
N LYS A 380 9.64 -16.06 23.34
CA LYS A 380 10.11 -15.81 24.71
C LYS A 380 10.70 -14.40 24.98
N GLY A 381 10.39 -13.38 24.17
CA GLY A 381 11.26 -12.22 24.04
C GLY A 381 10.67 -10.80 24.01
N ALA A 382 9.36 -10.55 24.11
CA ALA A 382 8.88 -9.23 23.65
C ALA A 382 7.80 -8.48 24.45
N ASN A 383 7.42 -8.84 25.68
CA ASN A 383 6.65 -7.89 26.50
C ASN A 383 7.03 -7.96 27.97
N PRO A 384 7.56 -6.87 28.58
CA PRO A 384 7.62 -6.77 30.02
C PRO A 384 6.20 -6.84 30.60
N PRO A 385 6.01 -7.42 31.78
CA PRO A 385 4.70 -7.50 32.41
C PRO A 385 4.14 -6.08 32.55
N VAL A 386 2.96 -5.83 31.99
CA VAL A 386 2.17 -4.65 32.30
C VAL A 386 1.83 -4.76 33.78
N GLU A 387 2.56 -4.03 34.62
CA GLU A 387 2.23 -3.84 36.03
C GLU A 387 0.78 -3.35 36.09
N LYS A 388 -0.14 -4.24 36.50
CA LYS A 388 -1.51 -3.86 36.79
C LYS A 388 -1.42 -2.81 37.87
N ALA A 389 -1.75 -1.56 37.51
CA ALA A 389 -1.82 -0.46 38.47
C ALA A 389 -2.75 -0.90 39.61
N ASP A 390 -2.13 -1.06 40.78
CA ASP A 390 -2.78 -1.39 42.03
C ASP A 390 -3.93 -0.40 42.23
N GLU A 391 -5.17 -0.90 42.25
CA GLU A 391 -6.34 -0.10 42.58
C GLU A 391 -6.15 0.43 44.01
N GLY A 392 -5.71 1.68 44.11
CA GLY A 392 -5.43 2.36 45.35
C GLY A 392 -6.62 2.28 46.32
N ASP A 393 -6.36 1.63 47.45
CA ASP A 393 -7.20 1.52 48.64
C ASP A 393 -7.73 2.91 49.03
N GLY A 394 -9.01 3.15 48.75
CA GLY A 394 -9.75 4.35 49.11
C GLY A 394 -9.99 4.43 50.62
N ARG A 395 -8.95 4.73 51.40
CA ARG A 395 -9.08 5.09 52.82
C ARG A 395 -9.26 6.58 53.03
N SER A 396 -10.51 6.95 53.23
CA SER A 396 -11.02 7.77 54.34
C SER A 396 -10.06 8.83 54.92
N ILE A 397 -10.32 10.11 54.62
CA ILE A 397 -10.01 11.20 55.55
C ILE A 397 -11.30 11.97 55.83
N ALA A 398 -11.81 11.76 57.04
CA ALA A 398 -12.68 12.69 57.72
C ALA A 398 -11.84 13.75 58.41
N ARG A 399 -12.10 15.03 58.12
CA ARG A 399 -12.20 16.14 59.09
C ARG A 399 -12.69 17.41 58.41
#